data_AF-A0A967SYL5-F1
#
_entry.id   AF-A0A967SYL5-F1
#
_cell.length_a   1.000
_cell.length_b   1.000
_cell.length_c   1.000
_cell.angle_alpha   90.00
_cell.angle_beta   90.00
_cell.angle_gamma   90.00
#
_symmetry.space_group_name_H-M   'P 1'
#
loop_
_entity.id
_entity.type
_entity.pdbx_description
1 polymer ?
#
loop_
_entity_poly.entity_id
_entity_poly.type
_entity_poly.pdbx_seq_one_letter_code
_entity_poly.pdbx_strand_id
1 'polypeptide(L)' 'MAFTLKNLPYRTEKPRTKGLTLVLDKGYSVRQAEDLVESSSNYIDVVKLGWGTSYVT' A
#
# COMPACT_ATOMS: atom_id res chain seq x y z
N MET A 1 21.60 -1.55 3.99
CA MET A 1 22.17 -1.66 5.35
C MET A 1 21.53 -2.88 6.00
N ALA A 2 22.31 -3.89 6.40
CA ALA A 2 21.76 -5.15 6.90
C ALA A 2 21.92 -5.24 8.42
N PHE A 3 20.87 -4.89 9.16
CA PHE A 3 20.79 -5.11 10.60
C PHE A 3 19.56 -5.99 10.88
N THR A 4 19.75 -7.06 11.65
CA THR A 4 18.67 -7.98 12.00
C THR A 4 17.98 -7.50 13.26
N LEU A 5 16.72 -7.06 13.13
CA LEU A 5 15.89 -6.72 14.27
C LEU A 5 15.35 -7.99 14.92
N LYS A 6 15.64 -8.17 16.22
CA LYS A 6 15.06 -9.25 17.03
C LYS A 6 13.64 -8.86 17.46
N ASN A 7 12.74 -9.84 17.57
CA ASN A 7 11.38 -9.68 18.12
C ASN A 7 10.40 -8.86 17.27
N LEU A 8 10.51 -8.90 15.93
CA LEU A 8 9.46 -8.35 15.08
C LEU A 8 8.19 -9.22 15.16
N PRO A 9 6.99 -8.60 15.16
CA PRO A 9 5.75 -9.35 15.11
C PRO A 9 5.61 -10.08 13.78
N TYR A 10 4.96 -11.25 13.81
CA TYR A 10 4.61 -11.98 12.60
C TYR A 10 3.64 -11.14 11.74
N ARG A 11 3.93 -11.05 10.44
CA ARG A 11 3.05 -10.46 9.43
C ARG A 11 2.62 -11.53 8.45
N THR A 12 1.33 -11.55 8.11
CA THR A 12 0.78 -12.45 7.11
C THR A 12 1.35 -12.16 5.72
N GLU A 13 1.48 -13.19 4.90
CA GLU A 13 1.91 -13.08 3.50
C GLU A 13 0.73 -12.82 2.56
N LYS A 14 1.02 -12.28 1.37
CA LYS A 14 0.00 -12.06 0.33
C LYS A 14 -0.36 -13.38 -0.37
N PRO A 15 -1.63 -13.61 -0.76
CA PRO A 15 -2.80 -12.76 -0.50
C PRO A 15 -3.24 -12.86 0.97
N ARG A 16 -3.34 -11.71 1.64
CA ARG A 16 -3.63 -11.64 3.07
C ARG A 16 -5.13 -11.79 3.32
N THR A 17 -5.48 -12.47 4.41
CA THR A 17 -6.86 -12.54 4.92
C THR A 17 -7.02 -11.89 6.30
N LYS A 18 -5.91 -11.55 6.95
CA LYS A 18 -5.84 -10.84 8.25
C LYS A 18 -4.70 -9.83 8.22
N GLY A 19 -4.84 -8.73 8.95
CA GLY A 19 -3.84 -7.64 8.95
C GLY A 19 -3.80 -6.85 7.64
N LEU A 20 -4.94 -6.71 6.97
CA LEU A 20 -5.07 -6.02 5.69
C LEU A 20 -4.69 -4.54 5.82
N THR A 21 -3.93 -4.05 4.84
CA THR A 21 -3.61 -2.63 4.71
C THR A 21 -4.38 -2.04 3.54
N LEU A 22 -5.28 -1.11 3.86
CA LEU A 22 -6.00 -0.32 2.87
C LEU A 22 -5.35 1.06 2.72
N VAL A 23 -5.07 1.45 1.49
CA VAL A 23 -4.61 2.80 1.14
C VAL A 23 -5.77 3.56 0.50
N LEU A 24 -5.95 4.81 0.93
CA LEU A 24 -6.85 5.76 0.29
C LEU A 24 -6.03 6.64 -0.66
N ASP A 25 -6.21 6.45 -1.95
CA ASP A 25 -5.75 7.41 -2.96
C ASP A 25 -6.68 8.63 -2.90
N LYS A 26 -6.13 9.83 -2.81
CA LYS A 26 -6.90 11.09 -2.68
C LYS A 26 -6.85 11.97 -3.94
N GLY A 27 -6.47 11.41 -5.08
CA GLY A 27 -6.23 12.15 -6.32
C GLY A 27 -4.75 12.24 -6.64
N TYR A 28 -4.04 11.12 -6.57
CA TYR A 28 -2.65 11.02 -7.00
C TYR A 28 -2.57 11.16 -8.52
N SER A 29 -1.56 11.87 -8.99
CA SER A 29 -1.17 11.80 -10.40
C SER A 29 -0.64 10.41 -10.74
N VAL A 30 -0.60 10.07 -12.03
CA VAL A 30 -0.10 8.77 -12.52
C VAL A 30 1.29 8.45 -11.95
N ARG A 31 2.22 9.41 -11.98
CA ARG A 31 3.58 9.21 -11.45
C ARG A 31 3.59 8.92 -9.95
N GLN A 32 2.75 9.62 -9.18
CA GLN A 32 2.65 9.37 -7.73
C GLN A 32 2.05 8.00 -7.43
N ALA A 33 1.12 7.52 -8.26
CA ALA A 33 0.58 6.17 -8.14
C ALA A 33 1.65 5.11 -8.48
N GLU A 34 2.46 5.34 -9.51
CA GLU A 34 3.60 4.49 -9.87
C GLU A 34 4.62 4.43 -8.73
N ASP A 35 5.05 5.59 -8.21
CA ASP A 35 6.00 5.70 -7.10
C ASP A 35 5.49 4.98 -5.82
N LEU A 36 4.18 5.08 -5.54
CA LEU A 36 3.55 4.38 -4.42
C LEU A 36 3.65 2.86 -4.60
N VAL A 37 3.33 2.35 -5.79
CA VAL A 37 3.34 0.92 -6.08
C VAL A 37 4.77 0.38 -6.07
N GLU A 38 5.72 1.09 -6.68
CA GLU A 38 7.13 0.71 -6.71
C GLU A 38 7.71 0.59 -5.30
N SER A 39 7.45 1.57 -4.43
CA SER A 39 8.02 1.60 -3.08
C SER A 39 7.33 0.68 -2.08
N SER A 40 6.00 0.53 -2.17
CA SER A 40 5.18 0.08 -1.03
C SER A 40 4.22 -1.08 -1.34
N SER A 41 4.18 -1.58 -2.58
CA SER A 41 3.23 -2.63 -3.00
C SER A 41 3.25 -3.88 -2.13
N ASN A 42 4.40 -4.29 -1.58
CA ASN A 42 4.49 -5.47 -0.70
C ASN A 42 3.65 -5.36 0.58
N TYR A 43 3.35 -4.13 1.02
CA TYR A 43 2.66 -3.86 2.28
C TYR A 43 1.19 -3.46 2.09
N ILE A 44 0.75 -3.13 0.86
CA ILE A 44 -0.60 -2.67 0.54
C ILE A 44 -1.44 -3.82 -0.01
N ASP A 45 -2.66 -4.02 0.47
CA ASP A 45 -3.54 -5.10 -0.03
C ASP A 45 -4.68 -4.57 -0.90
N VAL A 46 -5.23 -3.40 -0.54
CA VAL A 46 -6.32 -2.75 -1.26
C VAL A 46 -6.04 -1.27 -1.40
N VAL A 47 -6.29 -0.71 -2.58
CA VAL A 47 -6.31 0.73 -2.81
C VAL A 47 -7.75 1.14 -3.10
N LYS A 48 -8.24 2.14 -2.37
CA LYS A 48 -9.51 2.80 -2.65
C LYS A 48 -9.25 4.16 -3.27
N LEU A 49 -9.78 4.40 -4.46
CA LEU A 49 -9.85 5.75 -5.02
C LEU A 49 -10.82 6.58 -4.19
N GLY A 50 -10.37 7.75 -3.75
CA GLY A 50 -11.12 8.68 -2.94
C GLY A 50 -12.43 9.09 -3.60
N TRP A 51 -13.31 9.66 -2.78
CA TRP A 51 -14.64 10.06 -3.23
C TRP A 51 -14.54 11.03 -4.41
N GLY A 52 -15.09 10.63 -5.56
CA GLY A 52 -15.10 11.43 -6.78
C GLY A 52 -13.73 11.57 -7.48
N THR A 53 -12.63 11.06 -6.92
CA THR A 53 -11.29 11.25 -7.52
C THR A 53 -11.15 10.47 -8.82
N SER A 54 -11.76 9.29 -8.91
CA SER A 54 -11.79 8.47 -10.13
C SER A 54 -12.48 9.15 -11.33
N TYR A 55 -13.20 10.26 -11.11
CA TYR A 55 -13.86 11.02 -12.17
C TYR A 55 -13.02 12.20 -12.66
N VAL A 56 -12.15 12.76 -11.79
CA VAL A 56 -11.47 14.04 -12.03
C VAL A 56 -9.96 13.93 -12.14
N THR A 57 -9.38 12.77 -11.83
CA THR A 57 -7.94 12.49 -11.86
C THR A 57 -7.68 11.30 -12.78
#